data_AF-A0A973D114-F1
#
_entry.id   AF-A0A973D114-F1
#
_cell.length_a   1.000
_cell.length_b   1.000
_cell.length_c   1.000
_cell.angle_alpha   90.00
_cell.angle_beta   90.00
_cell.angle_gamma   90.00
#
_symmetry.space_group_name_H-M   'P 1'
#
loop_
_entity.id
_entity.type
_entity.pdbx_description
1 polymer ?
#
loop_
_entity_poly.entity_id
_entity_poly.type
_entity_poly.pdbx_seq_one_letter_code
_entity_poly.pdbx_strand_id
1 'polypeptide(L)'
;MPELIELEQLISSSRGFIRPAIIGQIEHKSIKLPFYRLELGSREAIAPTLILVGGIHGIERIGSQVVLSFLRTIVKRLTWDPSINEQLQQVRLVIYPIVNPAGMWDNQRCNSNGVDLMRNAPVNADQRPAFLVGGHRIARHLPWYRGKKNQPMEYEAQLLVDDVATTLRGQQ
;
A
#
# COMPACT_ATOMS: atom_id res chain seq x y z
N MET A 1 12.43 -8.63 -6.74
CA MET A 1 11.76 -7.33 -6.90
C MET A 1 12.53 -6.27 -6.10
N PRO A 2 13.20 -5.28 -6.74
CA PRO A 2 14.08 -4.32 -6.07
C PRO A 2 13.45 -3.56 -4.89
N GLU A 3 12.22 -3.07 -5.03
CA GLU A 3 11.52 -2.30 -3.99
C GLU A 3 11.25 -3.13 -2.74
N LEU A 4 10.96 -4.43 -2.90
CA LEU A 4 10.77 -5.34 -1.77
C LEU A 4 12.09 -5.62 -1.05
N ILE A 5 13.18 -5.78 -1.81
CA ILE A 5 14.52 -5.97 -1.23
C ILE A 5 14.93 -4.72 -0.44
N GLU A 6 14.74 -3.52 -1.01
CA GLU A 6 15.03 -2.25 -0.31
C GLU A 6 14.17 -2.09 0.95
N LEU A 7 12.87 -2.43 0.86
CA LEU A 7 11.96 -2.41 2.00
C LEU A 7 12.45 -3.32 3.15
N GLU A 8 12.78 -4.57 2.86
CA GLU A 8 13.26 -5.53 3.87
C GLU A 8 14.61 -5.11 4.48
N GLN A 9 15.49 -4.51 3.68
CA GLN A 9 16.73 -3.90 4.16
C GLN A 9 16.48 -2.69 5.08
N LEU A 10 15.51 -1.83 4.75
CA LEU A 10 15.12 -0.71 5.60
C LEU A 10 14.52 -1.18 6.91
N ILE A 11 13.64 -2.19 6.88
CA ILE A 11 13.06 -2.78 8.09
C ILE A 11 14.16 -3.32 9.00
N SER A 12 15.07 -4.14 8.48
CA SER A 12 16.16 -4.74 9.27
C SER A 12 17.15 -3.73 9.83
N SER A 13 17.44 -2.64 9.10
CA SER A 13 18.38 -1.60 9.54
C SER A 13 17.75 -0.50 10.40
N SER A 14 16.43 -0.50 10.59
CA SER A 14 15.70 0.59 11.27
C SER A 14 15.88 0.66 12.79
N ARG A 15 16.63 -0.26 13.43
CA ARG A 15 16.90 -0.29 14.88
C ARG A 15 15.63 -0.17 15.76
N GLY A 16 14.50 -0.68 15.29
CA GLY A 16 13.23 -0.67 16.01
C GLY A 16 12.40 0.62 15.85
N PHE A 17 12.86 1.61 15.08
CA PHE A 17 12.05 2.79 14.76
C PHE A 17 10.84 2.46 13.89
N ILE A 18 10.96 1.45 13.02
CA ILE A 18 9.86 0.92 12.23
C ILE A 18 9.25 -0.28 12.96
N ARG A 19 7.92 -0.29 13.05
CA ARG A 19 7.12 -1.44 13.48
C ARG A 19 6.50 -2.10 12.24
N PRO A 20 7.14 -3.12 11.65
CA PRO A 20 6.59 -3.81 10.49
C PRO A 20 5.50 -4.81 10.90
N ALA A 21 4.51 -5.01 10.04
CA ALA A 21 3.57 -6.12 10.09
C ALA A 21 3.37 -6.67 8.67
N ILE A 22 3.30 -7.99 8.55
CA ILE A 22 2.82 -8.65 7.33
C ILE A 22 1.33 -8.91 7.56
N ILE A 23 0.48 -8.12 6.90
CA ILE A 23 -0.98 -8.18 7.11
C ILE A 23 -1.66 -9.17 6.16
N GLY A 24 -0.94 -9.67 5.17
CA GLY A 24 -1.39 -10.70 4.25
C GLY A 24 -0.27 -11.23 3.36
N GLN A 25 -0.57 -12.28 2.60
CA GLN A 25 0.33 -12.87 1.62
C GLN A 25 -0.37 -13.00 0.28
N ILE A 26 0.19 -12.39 -0.76
CA ILE A 26 -0.34 -12.44 -2.13
C ILE A 26 0.26 -13.65 -2.84
N GLU A 27 -0.59 -14.60 -3.20
CA GLU A 27 -0.18 -15.76 -4.00
C GLU A 27 0.08 -15.33 -5.45
N HIS A 28 1.28 -15.61 -5.96
CA HIS A 28 1.66 -15.28 -7.32
C HIS A 28 2.51 -16.40 -7.91
N LYS A 29 1.94 -17.18 -8.84
CA LYS A 29 2.60 -18.37 -9.43
C LYS A 29 3.05 -19.32 -8.31
N SER A 30 4.34 -19.63 -8.21
CA SER A 30 4.92 -20.51 -7.18
C SER A 30 5.51 -19.76 -5.99
N ILE A 31 5.27 -18.44 -5.87
CA ILE A 31 5.78 -17.61 -4.79
C ILE A 31 4.65 -16.95 -3.99
N LYS A 32 4.93 -16.64 -2.72
CA LYS A 32 4.06 -15.85 -1.86
C LYS A 32 4.73 -14.52 -1.57
N LEU A 33 4.10 -13.43 -1.98
CA LEU A 33 4.61 -12.07 -1.81
C LEU A 33 4.00 -11.45 -0.55
N PRO A 34 4.81 -10.91 0.38
CA PRO A 34 4.29 -10.32 1.61
C PRO A 34 3.58 -8.99 1.32
N PHE A 35 2.46 -8.76 2.00
CA PHE A 35 1.79 -7.46 2.05
C PHE A 35 2.21 -6.75 3.34
N TYR A 36 3.10 -5.78 3.23
CA TYR A 36 3.66 -5.06 4.37
C TYR A 36 2.84 -3.82 4.74
N ARG A 37 2.69 -3.64 6.05
CA ARG A 37 2.32 -2.39 6.71
C ARG A 37 3.45 -1.99 7.64
N LEU A 38 3.88 -0.73 7.58
CA LEU A 38 4.87 -0.16 8.49
C LEU A 38 4.22 0.91 9.35
N GLU A 39 4.54 0.93 10.64
CA GLU A 39 4.22 2.07 11.49
C GLU A 39 5.48 2.75 12.06
N LEU A 40 5.41 4.07 12.20
CA LEU A 40 6.41 4.89 12.89
C LEU A 40 5.72 5.93 13.77
N GLY A 41 6.43 6.39 14.80
CA GLY A 41 5.93 7.42 15.72
C GLY A 41 4.92 6.90 16.73
N SER A 42 3.96 7.75 17.07
CA SER A 42 3.05 7.60 18.21
C SER A 42 2.29 6.28 18.18
N ARG A 43 2.01 5.75 19.37
CA ARG A 43 1.22 4.53 19.59
C ARG A 43 -0.17 4.82 20.15
N GLU A 44 -0.45 6.08 20.47
CA GLU A 44 -1.75 6.47 20.99
C GLU A 44 -2.83 6.19 19.94
N ALA A 45 -3.93 5.58 20.38
CA ALA A 45 -5.01 5.19 19.47
C ALA A 45 -5.61 6.40 18.75
N ILE A 46 -5.63 7.56 19.42
CA ILE A 46 -6.18 8.83 18.93
C ILE A 46 -5.15 9.73 18.25
N ALA A 47 -3.89 9.30 18.09
CA ALA A 47 -2.85 10.15 17.50
C ALA A 47 -3.19 10.53 16.04
N PRO A 48 -3.05 11.81 15.64
CA PRO A 48 -3.16 12.21 14.24
C PRO A 48 -2.32 11.30 13.34
N THR A 49 -2.98 10.65 12.37
CA THR A 49 -2.37 9.59 11.56
C THR A 49 -2.26 10.00 10.10
N LEU A 50 -1.03 9.97 9.57
CA LEU A 50 -0.77 10.11 8.13
C LEU A 50 -0.59 8.73 7.52
N ILE A 51 -1.43 8.39 6.54
CA ILE A 51 -1.34 7.16 5.76
C ILE A 51 -0.66 7.44 4.42
N LEU A 52 0.41 6.69 4.11
CA LEU A 52 1.08 6.74 2.81
C LEU A 52 0.94 5.41 2.10
N VAL A 53 0.41 5.42 0.88
CA VAL A 53 0.16 4.21 0.07
C VAL A 53 0.92 4.31 -1.25
N GLY A 54 1.68 3.26 -1.55
CA GLY A 54 2.48 3.11 -2.77
C GLY A 54 2.19 1.80 -3.51
N GLY A 55 2.50 1.80 -4.81
CA GLY A 55 2.51 0.56 -5.60
C GLY A 55 1.16 -0.11 -5.79
N ILE A 56 0.06 0.66 -5.88
CA ILE A 56 -1.27 0.11 -6.21
C ILE A 56 -1.28 -0.40 -7.66
N HIS A 57 -0.70 0.36 -8.59
CA HIS A 57 -0.37 -0.15 -9.92
C HIS A 57 1.06 -0.65 -9.96
N GLY A 58 1.28 -1.87 -10.43
CA GLY A 58 2.60 -2.50 -10.39
C GLY A 58 3.67 -1.79 -11.23
N ILE A 59 3.30 -1.19 -12.36
CA ILE A 59 4.20 -0.39 -13.21
C ILE A 59 4.51 1.01 -12.65
N GLU A 60 3.71 1.54 -11.73
CA GLU A 60 3.88 2.89 -11.18
C GLU A 60 4.88 2.88 -10.00
N ARG A 61 6.08 2.35 -10.28
CA ARG A 61 7.12 2.04 -9.28
C ARG A 61 7.65 3.28 -8.56
N ILE A 62 7.62 4.44 -9.23
CA ILE A 62 8.07 5.73 -8.68
C ILE A 62 7.35 6.05 -7.35
N GLY A 63 6.05 5.77 -7.24
CA GLY A 63 5.30 6.01 -6.00
C GLY A 63 5.88 5.22 -4.82
N SER A 64 6.19 3.94 -5.04
CA SER A 64 6.82 3.07 -4.03
C SER A 64 8.24 3.57 -3.69
N GLN A 65 9.02 3.96 -4.69
CA GLN A 65 10.39 4.45 -4.50
C GLN A 65 10.46 5.78 -3.73
N VAL A 66 9.48 6.67 -3.93
CA VAL A 66 9.34 7.91 -3.16
C VAL A 66 9.03 7.60 -1.69
N VAL A 67 8.09 6.68 -1.44
CA VAL A 67 7.76 6.21 -0.08
C VAL A 67 8.98 5.58 0.61
N LEU A 68 9.72 4.72 -0.08
CA LEU A 68 10.94 4.09 0.46
C LEU A 68 12.06 5.12 0.71
N SER A 69 12.23 6.09 -0.17
CA SER A 69 13.21 7.17 0.00
C SER A 69 12.87 8.09 1.18
N PHE A 70 11.59 8.38 1.37
CA PHE A 70 11.10 9.10 2.54
C PHE A 70 11.37 8.32 3.83
N LEU A 71 11.00 7.04 3.88
CA LEU A 71 11.25 6.14 5.01
C LEU A 71 12.73 6.10 5.39
N ARG A 72 13.60 5.89 4.40
CA ARG A 72 15.06 5.91 4.58
C ARG A 72 15.55 7.22 5.18
N THR A 73 15.01 8.34 4.74
CA THR A 73 15.38 9.67 5.24
C THR A 73 14.96 9.86 6.69
N ILE A 74 13.71 9.50 7.03
CA ILE A 74 13.22 9.58 8.40
C ILE A 74 14.02 8.67 9.34
N VAL A 75 14.24 7.40 8.97
CA VAL A 75 15.00 6.45 9.80
C VAL A 75 16.42 6.95 10.05
N LYS A 76 17.08 7.50 9.04
CA LYS A 76 18.43 8.08 9.19
C LYS A 76 18.44 9.31 10.10
N ARG A 77 17.39 10.14 10.10
CA ARG A 77 17.32 11.30 10.98
C ARG A 77 16.96 10.92 12.42
N LEU A 78 16.12 9.90 12.61
CA LEU A 78 15.72 9.43 13.94
C LEU A 78 16.89 8.98 14.83
N THR A 79 18.03 8.62 14.24
CA THR A 79 19.23 8.21 15.00
C THR A 79 19.96 9.38 15.67
N TRP A 80 19.72 10.63 15.25
CA TRP A 80 20.49 11.79 15.74
C TRP A 80 19.69 13.08 15.91
N ASP A 81 18.51 13.19 15.32
CA ASP A 81 17.69 14.41 15.33
C ASP A 81 16.57 14.29 16.40
N PRO A 82 16.70 14.96 17.55
CA PRO A 82 15.68 14.91 18.60
C PRO A 82 14.36 15.57 18.17
N SER A 83 14.40 16.56 17.27
CA SER A 83 13.19 17.27 16.84
C SER A 83 12.22 16.36 16.08
N ILE A 84 12.73 15.44 15.24
CA ILE A 84 11.88 14.45 14.58
C ILE A 84 11.35 13.44 15.60
N ASN A 85 12.16 13.03 16.57
CA ASN A 85 11.70 12.12 17.60
C ASN A 85 10.51 12.71 18.36
N GLU A 86 10.61 13.99 18.78
CA GLU A 86 9.53 14.72 19.44
C GLU A 86 8.29 14.86 18.54
N GLN A 87 8.47 15.23 17.27
CA GLN A 87 7.35 15.32 16.32
C GLN A 87 6.63 13.98 16.14
N LEU A 88 7.39 12.89 15.98
CA LEU A 88 6.83 11.54 15.85
C LEU A 88 6.23 11.00 17.16
N GLN A 89 6.46 11.62 18.31
CA GLN A 89 5.67 11.29 19.51
C GLN A 89 4.23 11.80 19.42
N GLN A 90 3.99 12.87 18.63
CA GLN A 90 2.68 13.51 18.48
C GLN A 90 1.89 12.99 17.28
N VAL A 91 2.56 12.41 16.28
CA VAL A 91 1.90 11.88 15.07
C VAL A 91 2.25 10.42 14.82
N ARG A 92 1.35 9.71 14.14
CA ARG A 92 1.56 8.33 13.71
C ARG A 92 1.65 8.26 12.20
N LEU A 93 2.68 7.60 11.68
CA LEU A 93 2.80 7.29 10.26
C LEU A 93 2.40 5.84 10.04
N VAL A 94 1.53 5.57 9.07
CA VAL A 94 1.16 4.22 8.64
C VAL A 94 1.42 4.11 7.15
N ILE A 95 2.22 3.14 6.73
CA ILE A 95 2.79 3.12 5.38
C ILE A 95 2.60 1.75 4.74
N TYR A 96 2.04 1.74 3.54
CA TYR A 96 1.85 0.57 2.69
C TYR A 96 2.67 0.78 1.40
N PRO A 97 3.95 0.39 1.39
CA PRO A 97 4.87 0.78 0.31
C PRO A 97 4.58 0.08 -1.01
N ILE A 98 4.00 -1.13 -0.98
CA ILE A 98 3.74 -1.97 -2.15
C ILE A 98 2.40 -2.69 -1.96
N VAL A 99 1.31 -2.12 -2.48
CA VAL A 99 -0.04 -2.73 -2.40
C VAL A 99 -0.23 -3.87 -3.40
N ASN A 100 0.32 -3.76 -4.61
CA ASN A 100 0.22 -4.74 -5.68
C ASN A 100 1.58 -5.37 -5.99
N PRO A 101 2.12 -6.22 -5.08
CA PRO A 101 3.43 -6.81 -5.27
C PRO A 101 3.46 -7.76 -6.48
N ALA A 102 2.35 -8.43 -6.80
CA ALA A 102 2.26 -9.33 -7.93
C ALA A 102 2.28 -8.60 -9.28
N GLY A 103 1.51 -7.51 -9.40
CA GLY A 103 1.57 -6.64 -10.58
C GLY A 103 2.94 -6.01 -10.75
N MET A 104 3.60 -5.61 -9.66
CA MET A 104 4.97 -5.07 -9.72
C MET A 104 5.97 -6.14 -10.16
N TRP A 105 5.82 -7.37 -9.66
CA TRP A 105 6.64 -8.51 -10.07
C TRP A 105 6.57 -8.78 -11.58
N ASP A 106 5.36 -8.73 -12.13
CA ASP A 106 5.11 -8.96 -13.56
C ASP A 106 5.25 -7.70 -14.43
N ASN A 107 5.61 -6.55 -13.84
CA ASN A 107 5.65 -5.25 -14.51
C ASN A 107 4.32 -4.92 -15.23
N GLN A 108 3.21 -5.14 -14.54
CA GLN A 108 1.84 -4.88 -15.01
C GLN A 108 1.12 -3.85 -14.14
N ARG A 109 0.21 -3.09 -14.76
CA ARG A 109 -0.65 -2.13 -14.05
C ARG A 109 -1.59 -2.83 -13.07
N CYS A 110 -2.22 -3.89 -13.53
CA CYS A 110 -3.20 -4.67 -12.80
C CYS A 110 -2.55 -5.68 -11.84
N ASN A 111 -3.36 -6.33 -11.01
CA ASN A 111 -2.92 -7.47 -10.19
C ASN A 111 -2.88 -8.77 -11.01
N SER A 112 -2.58 -9.91 -10.37
CA SER A 112 -2.50 -11.23 -11.03
C SER A 112 -3.77 -11.63 -11.79
N ASN A 113 -4.93 -11.13 -11.38
CA ASN A 113 -6.22 -11.42 -12.01
C ASN A 113 -6.54 -10.48 -13.19
N GLY A 114 -5.65 -9.56 -13.53
CA GLY A 114 -5.86 -8.55 -14.58
C GLY A 114 -6.78 -7.42 -14.15
N VAL A 115 -7.04 -7.27 -12.84
CA VAL A 115 -7.91 -6.22 -12.30
C VAL A 115 -7.10 -4.97 -11.96
N ASP A 116 -7.58 -3.81 -12.39
CA ASP A 116 -7.09 -2.50 -11.97
C ASP A 116 -7.64 -2.19 -10.57
N LEU A 117 -6.76 -2.23 -9.56
CA LEU A 117 -7.14 -2.04 -8.15
C LEU A 117 -7.76 -0.66 -7.90
N MET A 118 -7.33 0.39 -8.62
CA MET A 118 -7.91 1.75 -8.53
C MET A 118 -9.26 1.88 -9.25
N ARG A 119 -9.83 0.78 -9.74
CA ARG A 119 -11.18 0.72 -10.31
C ARG A 119 -12.05 -0.40 -9.72
N ASN A 120 -11.51 -1.12 -8.73
CA ASN A 120 -12.12 -2.31 -8.12
C ASN A 120 -12.93 -2.02 -6.85
N ALA A 121 -12.89 -0.79 -6.32
CA ALA A 121 -13.71 -0.38 -5.19
C ALA A 121 -15.22 -0.66 -5.42
N PRO A 122 -16.00 -0.96 -4.36
CA PRO A 122 -17.42 -1.31 -4.46
C PRO A 122 -18.32 -0.11 -4.81
N VAL A 123 -17.75 1.08 -4.90
CA VAL A 123 -18.45 2.31 -5.26
C VAL A 123 -18.52 2.49 -6.78
N ASN A 124 -19.60 3.11 -7.25
CA ASN A 124 -19.72 3.57 -8.63
C ASN A 124 -19.70 5.09 -8.65
N ALA A 125 -19.21 5.66 -9.75
CA ALA A 125 -19.28 7.10 -9.94
C ALA A 125 -20.74 7.55 -10.05
N ASP A 126 -21.08 8.66 -9.40
CA ASP A 126 -22.41 9.26 -9.48
C ASP A 126 -22.71 9.76 -10.89
N GLN A 127 -21.68 10.31 -11.55
CA GLN A 127 -21.75 10.76 -12.94
C GLN A 127 -21.24 9.68 -13.89
N ARG A 128 -21.73 9.71 -15.12
CA ARG A 128 -21.28 8.78 -16.17
C ARG A 128 -19.78 9.00 -16.41
N PRO A 129 -18.93 7.99 -16.15
CA PRO A 129 -17.51 8.15 -16.35
C PRO A 129 -17.15 8.11 -17.85
N ALA A 130 -15.95 8.60 -18.17
CA ALA A 130 -15.38 8.49 -19.51
C ALA A 130 -15.41 7.03 -20.00
N PHE A 131 -15.87 6.82 -21.24
CA PHE A 131 -16.06 5.50 -21.81
C PHE A 131 -14.74 4.70 -21.76
N LEU A 132 -14.81 3.48 -21.20
CA LEU A 132 -13.69 2.56 -20.91
C LEU A 132 -12.66 3.05 -19.89
N VAL A 133 -12.20 4.30 -19.96
CA VAL A 133 -11.13 4.85 -19.10
C VAL A 133 -11.55 4.97 -17.63
N GLY A 134 -12.84 5.23 -17.38
CA GLY A 134 -13.38 5.20 -16.03
C GLY A 134 -13.60 3.81 -15.46
N GLY A 135 -13.18 2.78 -16.20
CA GLY A 135 -13.20 1.38 -15.81
C GLY A 135 -14.34 0.62 -16.46
N HIS A 136 -14.04 -0.60 -16.88
CA HIS A 136 -14.98 -1.46 -17.61
C HIS A 136 -14.98 -2.90 -17.08
N ARG A 137 -15.89 -3.73 -17.59
CA ARG A 137 -15.98 -5.17 -17.24
C ARG A 137 -15.99 -6.09 -18.47
N ILE A 138 -15.40 -5.63 -19.57
CA ILE A 138 -15.37 -6.37 -20.85
C ILE A 138 -14.39 -7.54 -20.79
N ALA A 139 -13.10 -7.27 -20.58
CA ALA A 139 -12.07 -8.31 -20.52
C ALA A 139 -10.91 -7.92 -19.62
N ARG A 140 -10.29 -8.92 -18.97
CA ARG A 140 -9.15 -8.76 -18.05
C ARG A 140 -7.83 -8.36 -18.71
N HIS A 141 -7.73 -8.51 -20.03
CA HIS A 141 -6.54 -8.15 -20.81
C HIS A 141 -6.58 -6.69 -21.29
N LEU A 142 -7.69 -5.98 -21.06
CA LEU A 142 -7.82 -4.56 -21.39
C LEU A 142 -7.52 -3.71 -20.15
N PRO A 143 -6.87 -2.53 -20.31
CA PRO A 143 -6.60 -1.63 -19.19
C PRO A 143 -7.87 -1.17 -18.47
N TRP A 144 -7.77 -0.86 -17.18
CA TRP A 144 -8.90 -0.39 -16.35
C TRP A 144 -10.04 -1.40 -16.15
N TYR A 145 -9.77 -2.70 -16.35
CA TYR A 145 -10.73 -3.75 -15.99
C TYR A 145 -11.03 -3.76 -14.48
N ARG A 146 -12.31 -3.69 -14.12
CA ARG A 146 -12.79 -3.53 -12.72
C ARG A 146 -12.94 -4.83 -11.94
N GLY A 147 -12.75 -5.98 -12.59
CA GLY A 147 -13.23 -7.26 -12.08
C GLY A 147 -14.70 -7.50 -12.43
N LYS A 148 -15.20 -8.70 -12.10
CA LYS A 148 -16.59 -9.09 -12.39
C LYS A 148 -17.57 -8.27 -11.55
N LYS A 149 -18.79 -8.08 -12.06
CA LYS A 149 -19.85 -7.38 -11.31
C LYS A 149 -20.28 -8.24 -10.10
N ASN A 150 -20.57 -7.60 -8.97
CA ASN A 150 -21.02 -8.24 -7.73
C ASN A 150 -20.02 -9.24 -7.12
N GLN A 151 -18.75 -9.19 -7.53
CA GLN A 151 -17.67 -9.87 -6.79
C GLN A 151 -17.13 -8.93 -5.72
N PRO A 152 -16.57 -9.47 -4.62
CA PRO A 152 -15.84 -8.67 -3.64
C PRO A 152 -14.64 -7.97 -4.30
N MET A 153 -14.03 -7.04 -3.55
CA MET A 153 -12.76 -6.48 -3.96
C MET A 153 -11.71 -7.59 -4.10
N GLU A 154 -10.73 -7.34 -4.96
CA GLU A 154 -9.53 -8.15 -5.04
C GLU A 154 -8.81 -8.14 -3.70
N TYR A 155 -8.10 -9.24 -3.41
CA TYR A 155 -7.54 -9.49 -2.08
C TYR A 155 -6.58 -8.38 -1.63
N GLU A 156 -5.75 -7.84 -2.52
CA GLU A 156 -4.85 -6.71 -2.22
C GLU A 156 -5.61 -5.46 -1.76
N ALA A 157 -6.71 -5.13 -2.44
CA ALA A 157 -7.52 -3.95 -2.12
C ALA A 157 -8.32 -4.16 -0.83
N GLN A 158 -8.84 -5.37 -0.62
CA GLN A 158 -9.56 -5.73 0.61
C GLN A 158 -8.64 -5.67 1.84
N LEU A 159 -7.44 -6.23 1.75
CA LEU A 159 -6.42 -6.15 2.81
C LEU A 159 -6.12 -4.70 3.21
N LEU A 160 -5.92 -3.83 2.22
CA LEU A 160 -5.66 -2.42 2.48
C LEU A 160 -6.81 -1.74 3.23
N VAL A 161 -8.04 -1.92 2.74
CA VAL A 161 -9.22 -1.27 3.34
C VAL A 161 -9.48 -1.77 4.76
N ASP A 162 -9.42 -3.08 4.97
CA ASP A 162 -9.67 -3.68 6.28
C ASP A 162 -8.62 -3.29 7.31
N ASP A 163 -7.35 -3.24 6.89
CA ASP A 163 -6.25 -2.87 7.77
C ASP A 163 -6.23 -1.37 8.08
N VAL A 164 -6.57 -0.50 7.11
CA VAL A 164 -6.77 0.94 7.36
C VAL A 164 -7.92 1.16 8.36
N ALA A 165 -9.07 0.50 8.16
CA ALA A 165 -10.20 0.59 9.08
C ALA A 165 -9.83 0.11 10.49
N THR A 166 -9.05 -0.97 10.59
CA THR A 166 -8.57 -1.50 11.87
C THR A 166 -7.57 -0.55 12.54
N THR A 167 -6.63 0.01 11.78
CA THR A 167 -5.58 0.91 12.29
C THR A 167 -6.17 2.24 12.81
N LEU A 168 -7.28 2.70 12.22
CA LEU A 168 -7.95 3.94 12.58
C LEU A 168 -9.11 3.75 13.58
N ARG A 169 -9.39 2.53 14.06
CA ARG A 169 -10.57 2.24 14.90
C ARG A 169 -10.69 3.11 16.15
N GLY A 170 -9.56 3.53 16.74
CA GLY A 170 -9.55 4.39 17.92
C GLY A 170 -9.84 5.87 17.66
N GLN A 171 -10.03 6.28 16.40
CA GLN A 171 -10.21 7.67 15.97
C GLN A 171 -11.62 7.97 15.45
N GLN A 172 -12.49 6.97 15.46
CA GLN A 172 -13.87 7.05 14.96
C GLN A 172 -14.83 7.51 16.05
#